data_AF-A0A962X3Z9-F1
#
_entry.id   AF-A0A962X3Z9-F1
#
_cell.length_a   1.000
_cell.length_b   1.000
_cell.length_c   1.000
_cell.angle_alpha   90.00
_cell.angle_beta   90.00
_cell.angle_gamma   90.00
#
_symmetry.space_group_name_H-M   'P 1'
#
loop_
_entity.id
_entity.type
_entity.pdbx_description
1 polymer ?
#
loop_
_entity_poly.entity_id
_entity_poly.type
_entity_poly.pdbx_seq_one_letter_code
_entity_poly.pdbx_strand_id
1 'polypeptide(L)'
;MAVFSRNKMHHWRFHRLGGFDQVRIESGADICHLPALDQKLWAALSCPTTGVEFNARTLELLDSDGDGRIRAPELLAAVTWSCAVLKNPDDLLAGSTGLPLAAINDETEEGKRLQKAARRILDNLGKESADTITAEETADTHKIFANTRFNGDGIVPAASAEDPVLVKAIEDLISCVGSALDRSGAEGISQELADQFFAEADAYEAWWAEAEADAASILPLGDATETAAKAFSAVKGKIDDYFTRAALASFDVRAANPLNPTEADYSALAAQEISSGTALVAAFPLARIEPERALPLA
;
A
#
# COMPACT_ATOMS: atom_id res chain seq x y z
N MET A 1 -44.49 9.23 5.12
CA MET A 1 -45.57 8.22 5.08
C MET A 1 -46.42 8.53 3.84
N ALA A 2 -46.08 7.95 2.69
CA ALA A 2 -46.85 8.16 1.47
C ALA A 2 -48.21 7.47 1.63
N VAL A 3 -49.28 8.24 1.45
CA VAL A 3 -50.65 7.74 1.48
C VAL A 3 -50.88 6.95 0.20
N PHE A 4 -50.58 5.65 0.23
CA PHE A 4 -51.11 4.73 -0.76
C PHE A 4 -52.62 4.63 -0.54
N SER A 5 -53.36 5.21 -1.48
CA SER A 5 -54.82 5.10 -1.57
C SER A 5 -55.24 3.65 -1.36
N ARG A 6 -55.98 3.37 -0.29
CA ARG A 6 -56.70 2.10 -0.16
C ARG A 6 -57.64 1.96 -1.36
N ASN A 7 -57.60 0.80 -1.99
CA ASN A 7 -58.63 0.24 -2.87
C ASN A 7 -58.63 0.59 -4.38
N LYS A 8 -57.54 0.27 -5.09
CA LYS A 8 -57.67 -0.33 -6.43
C LYS A 8 -56.94 -1.67 -6.44
N MET A 9 -57.67 -2.75 -6.71
CA MET A 9 -57.09 -4.06 -6.96
C MET A 9 -56.12 -3.93 -8.15
N HIS A 10 -54.86 -4.35 -7.98
CA HIS A 10 -53.88 -4.31 -9.08
C HIS A 10 -54.33 -5.27 -10.18
N HIS A 11 -54.38 -4.78 -11.42
CA HIS A 11 -54.86 -5.56 -12.55
C HIS A 11 -53.67 -6.26 -13.23
N TRP A 12 -53.46 -7.51 -12.85
CA TRP A 12 -52.42 -8.35 -13.46
C TRP A 12 -52.76 -8.71 -14.89
N ARG A 13 -51.77 -8.58 -15.78
CA ARG A 13 -51.84 -9.11 -17.14
C ARG A 13 -51.26 -10.51 -17.17
N PHE A 14 -51.92 -11.39 -17.90
CA PHE A 14 -51.49 -12.77 -18.08
C PHE A 14 -51.17 -13.03 -19.54
N HIS A 15 -50.24 -13.94 -19.78
CA HIS A 15 -50.07 -14.57 -21.08
C HIS A 15 -49.98 -16.07 -20.92
N ARG A 16 -50.35 -16.79 -21.98
CA ARG A 16 -50.39 -18.24 -21.97
C ARG A 16 -49.13 -18.81 -22.60
N LEU A 17 -48.35 -19.54 -21.80
CA LEU A 17 -47.18 -20.30 -22.24
C LEU A 17 -47.27 -21.74 -21.77
N GLY A 18 -46.99 -22.69 -22.65
CA GLY A 18 -46.92 -24.12 -22.30
C GLY A 18 -48.19 -24.68 -21.67
N GLY A 19 -49.35 -24.05 -21.89
CA GLY A 19 -50.63 -24.49 -21.31
C GLY A 19 -51.01 -23.84 -19.97
N PHE A 20 -50.17 -22.95 -19.42
CA PHE A 20 -50.40 -22.26 -18.15
C PHE A 20 -50.47 -20.74 -18.36
N ASP A 21 -51.23 -20.06 -17.50
CA ASP A 21 -51.31 -18.59 -17.48
C ASP A 21 -50.21 -18.04 -16.57
N GLN A 22 -49.30 -17.26 -17.14
CA GLN A 22 -48.19 -16.62 -16.44
C GLN A 22 -48.39 -15.11 -16.37
N VAL A 23 -48.14 -14.54 -15.20
CA VAL A 23 -48.19 -13.09 -14.97
C VAL A 23 -47.10 -12.41 -15.80
N ARG A 24 -47.46 -11.30 -16.45
CA ARG A 24 -46.52 -10.40 -17.12
C ARG A 24 -46.15 -9.27 -16.17
N ILE A 25 -44.85 -9.03 -16.01
CA ILE A 25 -44.30 -7.86 -15.32
C ILE A 25 -43.86 -6.88 -16.42
N GLU A 26 -44.62 -5.81 -16.62
CA GLU A 26 -44.40 -4.86 -17.72
C GLU A 26 -44.23 -3.41 -17.25
N SER A 27 -44.50 -3.16 -15.97
CA SER A 27 -44.45 -1.83 -15.38
C SER A 27 -43.86 -1.87 -13.96
N GLY A 28 -43.36 -0.73 -13.52
CA GLY A 28 -42.98 -0.48 -12.13
C GLY A 28 -44.14 -0.72 -11.17
N ALA A 29 -45.38 -0.47 -11.60
CA ALA A 29 -46.57 -0.80 -10.82
C ALA A 29 -46.74 -2.31 -10.58
N ASP A 30 -46.39 -3.14 -11.58
CA ASP A 30 -46.38 -4.60 -11.42
C ASP A 30 -45.31 -5.04 -10.40
N ILE A 31 -44.13 -4.42 -10.44
CA ILE A 31 -43.05 -4.66 -9.48
C ILE A 31 -43.50 -4.28 -8.06
N CYS A 32 -44.05 -3.07 -7.87
CA CYS A 32 -44.53 -2.60 -6.57
C CYS A 32 -45.62 -3.50 -5.95
N HIS A 33 -46.45 -4.13 -6.78
CA HIS A 33 -47.55 -5.00 -6.30
C HIS A 33 -47.17 -6.48 -6.21
N LEU A 34 -45.93 -6.86 -6.58
CA LEU A 34 -45.47 -8.24 -6.50
C LEU A 34 -45.66 -8.90 -5.11
N PRO A 35 -45.49 -8.20 -3.96
CA PRO A 35 -45.78 -8.78 -2.64
C PRO A 35 -47.24 -9.21 -2.43
N ALA A 36 -48.18 -8.68 -3.23
CA ALA A 36 -49.60 -9.04 -3.17
C ALA A 36 -49.99 -10.13 -4.18
N LEU A 37 -49.06 -10.58 -5.04
CA LEU A 37 -49.31 -11.65 -6.00
C LEU A 37 -49.31 -13.01 -5.31
N ASP A 38 -50.37 -13.82 -5.53
CA ASP A 38 -50.41 -15.20 -5.04
C ASP A 38 -49.25 -16.01 -5.66
N GLN A 39 -48.42 -16.61 -4.80
CA GLN A 39 -47.26 -17.41 -5.21
C GLN A 39 -47.64 -18.63 -6.06
N LYS A 40 -48.90 -19.08 -6.05
CA LYS A 40 -49.39 -20.11 -6.98
C LYS A 40 -49.33 -19.68 -8.45
N LEU A 41 -49.22 -18.38 -8.72
CA LEU A 41 -49.09 -17.82 -10.06
C LEU A 41 -47.64 -17.61 -10.49
N TRP A 42 -46.66 -17.97 -9.65
CA TRP A 42 -45.24 -17.85 -9.96
C TRP A 42 -44.76 -19.06 -10.76
N ALA A 43 -43.95 -18.82 -11.79
CA ALA A 43 -43.39 -19.89 -12.60
C ALA A 43 -42.37 -20.75 -11.84
N ALA A 44 -41.66 -20.16 -10.87
CA ALA A 44 -40.70 -20.84 -10.00
C ALA A 44 -40.69 -20.17 -8.61
N LEU A 45 -40.47 -20.98 -7.57
CA LEU A 45 -40.35 -20.51 -6.18
C LEU A 45 -38.89 -20.47 -5.69
N SER A 46 -37.96 -20.94 -6.53
CA SER A 46 -36.53 -20.93 -6.28
C SER A 46 -35.78 -20.83 -7.61
N CYS A 47 -34.76 -19.98 -7.66
CA CYS A 47 -33.86 -19.79 -8.80
C CYS A 47 -32.41 -20.04 -8.34
N PRO A 48 -31.62 -20.90 -9.02
CA PRO A 48 -30.21 -21.06 -8.69
C PRO A 48 -29.42 -19.80 -9.03
N THR A 49 -28.39 -19.49 -8.25
CA THR A 49 -27.47 -18.37 -8.55
C THR A 49 -26.45 -18.70 -9.64
N THR A 50 -26.40 -19.96 -10.09
CA THR A 50 -25.47 -20.46 -11.12
C THR A 50 -26.20 -21.18 -12.25
N GLY A 51 -25.61 -21.21 -13.44
CA GLY A 51 -26.19 -21.89 -14.61
C GLY A 51 -27.39 -21.17 -15.24
N VAL A 52 -27.60 -19.89 -14.90
CA VAL A 52 -28.61 -19.01 -15.50
C VAL A 52 -27.92 -17.96 -16.35
N GLU A 53 -28.47 -17.64 -17.52
CA GLU A 53 -27.98 -16.54 -18.37
C GLU A 53 -28.38 -15.18 -17.78
N PHE A 54 -27.72 -14.80 -16.69
CA PHE A 54 -27.91 -13.52 -15.99
C PHE A 54 -26.60 -13.06 -15.33
N ASN A 55 -26.52 -11.79 -14.91
CA ASN A 55 -25.34 -11.27 -14.22
C ASN A 55 -25.15 -12.00 -12.87
N ALA A 56 -24.07 -12.75 -12.74
CA ALA A 56 -23.79 -13.57 -11.55
C ALA A 56 -23.68 -12.71 -10.27
N ARG A 57 -23.08 -11.52 -10.35
CA ARG A 57 -22.93 -10.64 -9.19
C ARG A 57 -24.27 -10.12 -8.69
N THR A 58 -25.20 -9.81 -9.59
CA THR A 58 -26.56 -9.44 -9.20
C THR A 58 -27.28 -10.61 -8.51
N LEU A 59 -27.08 -11.86 -8.99
CA LEU A 59 -27.66 -13.04 -8.34
C LEU A 59 -27.08 -13.26 -6.94
N GLU A 60 -25.78 -13.06 -6.74
CA GLU A 60 -25.14 -13.10 -5.42
C GLU A 60 -25.68 -12.03 -4.47
N LEU A 61 -25.98 -10.83 -4.96
CA LEU A 61 -26.57 -9.76 -4.13
C LEU A 61 -28.02 -10.05 -3.71
N LEU A 62 -28.75 -10.85 -4.50
CA LEU A 62 -30.11 -11.27 -4.20
C LEU A 62 -30.16 -12.48 -3.24
N ASP A 63 -29.13 -13.33 -3.25
CA ASP A 63 -28.96 -14.49 -2.37
C ASP A 63 -28.43 -14.03 -1.00
N SER A 64 -29.36 -13.57 -0.17
CA SER A 64 -29.06 -12.90 1.10
C SER A 64 -28.56 -13.86 2.19
N ASP A 65 -28.90 -15.15 2.10
CA ASP A 65 -28.43 -16.19 3.02
C ASP A 65 -27.23 -16.99 2.49
N GLY A 66 -26.87 -16.82 1.21
CA GLY A 66 -25.67 -17.37 0.60
C GLY A 66 -25.75 -18.87 0.32
N ASP A 67 -26.95 -19.44 0.22
CA ASP A 67 -27.15 -20.87 -0.01
C ASP A 67 -27.16 -21.28 -1.49
N GLY A 68 -26.93 -20.32 -2.38
CA GLY A 68 -26.89 -20.50 -3.83
C GLY A 68 -28.27 -20.52 -4.49
N ARG A 69 -29.34 -20.13 -3.77
CA ARG A 69 -30.72 -20.12 -4.29
C ARG A 69 -31.52 -18.92 -3.84
N ILE A 70 -31.95 -18.13 -4.82
CA ILE A 70 -32.88 -17.02 -4.61
C ILE A 70 -34.30 -17.56 -4.46
N ARG A 71 -34.96 -17.24 -3.35
CA ARG A 71 -36.37 -17.60 -3.08
C ARG A 71 -37.27 -16.38 -3.04
N ALA A 72 -38.59 -16.63 -3.05
CA ALA A 72 -39.59 -15.57 -3.05
C ALA A 72 -39.39 -14.50 -1.95
N PRO A 73 -39.07 -14.81 -0.68
CA PRO A 73 -38.85 -13.78 0.33
C PRO A 73 -37.72 -12.81 -0.01
N GLU A 74 -36.63 -13.30 -0.59
CA GLU A 74 -35.46 -12.49 -0.95
C GLU A 74 -35.74 -11.59 -2.14
N LEU A 75 -36.40 -12.14 -3.17
CA LEU A 75 -36.86 -11.35 -4.30
C LEU A 75 -37.85 -10.26 -3.86
N LEU A 76 -38.80 -10.59 -2.99
CA LEU A 76 -39.77 -9.63 -2.46
C LEU A 76 -39.11 -8.55 -1.60
N ALA A 77 -38.07 -8.90 -0.84
CA ALA A 77 -37.28 -7.93 -0.07
C ALA A 77 -36.54 -6.96 -1.02
N ALA A 78 -35.87 -7.48 -2.05
CA ALA A 78 -35.18 -6.67 -3.05
C ALA A 78 -36.13 -5.74 -3.80
N VAL A 79 -37.30 -6.24 -4.20
CA VAL A 79 -38.36 -5.45 -4.85
C VAL A 79 -38.88 -4.35 -3.92
N THR A 80 -39.19 -4.70 -2.67
CA THR A 80 -39.71 -3.74 -1.70
C THR A 80 -38.71 -2.61 -1.45
N TRP A 81 -37.43 -2.95 -1.28
CA TRP A 81 -36.36 -1.98 -1.12
C TRP A 81 -36.19 -1.10 -2.35
N SER A 82 -36.10 -1.70 -3.54
CA SER A 82 -35.93 -0.97 -4.82
C SER A 82 -37.07 0.04 -5.04
N CYS A 83 -38.31 -0.37 -4.80
CA CYS A 83 -39.48 0.51 -4.91
C CYS A 83 -39.49 1.64 -3.86
N ALA A 84 -38.87 1.44 -2.70
CA ALA A 84 -38.79 2.47 -1.67
C ALA A 84 -37.72 3.54 -1.99
N VAL A 85 -36.60 3.12 -2.58
CA VAL A 85 -35.45 3.98 -2.85
C VAL A 85 -35.46 4.62 -4.25
N LEU A 86 -36.40 4.25 -5.13
CA LEU A 86 -36.58 4.87 -6.45
C LEU A 86 -37.80 5.79 -6.47
N LYS A 87 -37.70 6.92 -7.18
CA LYS A 87 -38.84 7.81 -7.45
C LYS A 87 -39.80 7.20 -8.47
N ASN A 88 -39.24 6.50 -9.47
CA ASN A 88 -39.99 5.86 -10.53
C ASN A 88 -39.58 4.38 -10.69
N PRO A 89 -40.37 3.42 -10.21
CA PRO A 89 -40.05 2.00 -10.36
C PRO A 89 -40.04 1.49 -11.81
N ASP A 90 -40.62 2.23 -12.78
CA ASP A 90 -40.50 1.89 -14.21
C ASP A 90 -39.05 1.94 -14.72
N ASP A 91 -38.17 2.67 -14.04
CA ASP A 91 -36.75 2.79 -14.41
C ASP A 91 -36.02 1.43 -14.35
N LEU A 92 -36.51 0.48 -13.54
CA LEU A 92 -35.98 -0.90 -13.48
C LEU A 92 -36.20 -1.69 -14.78
N LEU A 93 -37.18 -1.29 -15.60
CA LEU A 93 -37.55 -1.97 -16.83
C LEU A 93 -37.03 -1.24 -18.09
N ALA A 94 -36.38 -0.08 -17.92
CA ALA A 94 -35.94 0.76 -19.03
C ALA A 94 -34.77 0.15 -19.83
N GLY A 95 -34.07 -0.85 -19.29
CA GLY A 95 -32.90 -1.47 -19.93
C GLY A 95 -31.70 -0.51 -20.09
N SER A 96 -31.70 0.60 -19.35
CA SER A 96 -30.60 1.56 -19.31
C SER A 96 -29.38 1.00 -18.59
N THR A 97 -28.20 1.34 -19.07
CA THR A 97 -26.91 0.88 -18.51
C THR A 97 -26.54 1.56 -17.19
N GLY A 98 -27.23 2.63 -16.82
CA GLY A 98 -26.98 3.34 -15.57
C GLY A 98 -28.25 3.94 -14.98
N LEU A 99 -28.16 4.25 -13.69
CA LEU A 99 -29.21 4.87 -12.88
C LEU A 99 -28.89 6.36 -12.70
N PRO A 100 -29.76 7.28 -13.16
CA PRO A 100 -29.62 8.69 -12.85
C PRO A 100 -29.70 8.94 -11.33
N LEU A 101 -28.80 9.73 -10.77
CA LEU A 101 -28.83 10.09 -9.34
C LEU A 101 -30.13 10.80 -8.94
N ALA A 102 -30.76 11.49 -9.90
CA ALA A 102 -32.05 12.14 -9.72
C ALA A 102 -33.22 11.14 -9.58
N ALA A 103 -33.06 9.90 -10.07
CA ALA A 103 -34.07 8.84 -9.98
C ALA A 103 -34.15 8.23 -8.57
N ILE A 104 -33.12 8.43 -7.73
CA ILE A 104 -33.12 7.99 -6.33
C ILE A 104 -34.06 8.87 -5.50
N ASN A 105 -34.86 8.23 -4.65
CA ASN A 105 -35.83 8.87 -3.76
C ASN A 105 -35.15 9.47 -2.51
N ASP A 106 -34.69 10.70 -2.64
CA ASP A 106 -34.06 11.51 -1.58
C ASP A 106 -35.03 12.07 -0.52
N GLU A 107 -36.32 11.71 -0.56
CA GLU A 107 -37.28 12.06 0.49
C GLU A 107 -37.13 11.16 1.74
N THR A 108 -36.46 10.01 1.60
CA THR A 108 -36.19 9.07 2.69
C THR A 108 -34.74 9.17 3.15
N GLU A 109 -34.47 8.88 4.42
CA GLU A 109 -33.08 8.84 4.92
C GLU A 109 -32.23 7.77 4.20
N GLU A 110 -32.85 6.65 3.85
CA GLU A 110 -32.19 5.59 3.08
C GLU A 110 -31.83 6.05 1.68
N GLY A 111 -32.75 6.68 0.95
CA GLY A 111 -32.46 7.18 -0.39
C GLY A 111 -31.49 8.35 -0.42
N LYS A 112 -31.49 9.25 0.59
CA LYS A 112 -30.43 10.26 0.74
C LYS A 112 -29.05 9.64 0.92
N ARG A 113 -28.95 8.59 1.75
CA ARG A 113 -27.69 7.83 1.94
C ARG A 113 -27.26 7.17 0.64
N LEU A 114 -28.18 6.52 -0.07
CA LEU A 114 -27.90 5.88 -1.34
C LEU A 114 -27.43 6.88 -2.41
N GLN A 115 -28.10 8.03 -2.55
CA GLN A 115 -27.71 9.08 -3.47
C GLN A 115 -26.33 9.66 -3.12
N LYS A 116 -26.06 9.89 -1.84
CA LYS A 116 -24.75 10.37 -1.37
C LYS A 116 -23.64 9.34 -1.62
N ALA A 117 -23.93 8.05 -1.42
CA ALA A 117 -22.99 6.97 -1.70
C ALA A 117 -22.68 6.87 -3.20
N ALA A 118 -23.71 6.95 -4.05
CA ALA A 118 -23.54 6.94 -5.49
C ALA A 118 -22.73 8.16 -5.99
N ARG A 119 -23.01 9.37 -5.47
CA ARG A 119 -22.19 10.57 -5.74
C ARG A 119 -20.74 10.35 -5.31
N ARG A 120 -20.52 9.83 -4.10
CA ARG A 120 -19.17 9.56 -3.59
C ARG A 120 -18.40 8.58 -4.48
N ILE A 121 -19.05 7.54 -4.99
CA ILE A 121 -18.44 6.59 -5.94
C ILE A 121 -17.99 7.34 -7.20
N LEU A 122 -18.84 8.18 -7.78
CA LEU A 122 -18.49 8.97 -8.96
C LEU A 122 -17.33 9.94 -8.69
N ASP A 123 -17.34 10.63 -7.53
CA ASP A 123 -16.26 11.52 -7.12
C ASP A 123 -14.92 10.77 -7.04
N ASN A 124 -14.90 9.60 -6.38
CA ASN A 124 -13.70 8.78 -6.26
C ASN A 124 -13.19 8.24 -7.61
N LEU A 125 -14.09 8.04 -8.57
CA LEU A 125 -13.76 7.66 -9.94
C LEU A 125 -13.35 8.86 -10.83
N GLY A 126 -13.26 10.07 -10.26
CA GLY A 126 -12.91 11.29 -10.99
C GLY A 126 -14.03 11.81 -11.91
N LYS A 127 -15.28 11.43 -11.63
CA LYS A 127 -16.47 11.76 -12.43
C LYS A 127 -17.42 12.71 -11.68
N GLU A 128 -16.87 13.77 -11.09
CA GLU A 128 -17.60 14.74 -10.25
C GLU A 128 -18.82 15.37 -10.95
N SER A 129 -18.76 15.52 -12.27
CA SER A 129 -19.83 16.10 -13.10
C SER A 129 -20.83 15.07 -13.66
N ALA A 130 -20.63 13.77 -13.40
CA ALA A 130 -21.55 12.74 -13.89
C ALA A 130 -22.81 12.70 -13.02
N ASP A 131 -23.98 12.53 -13.65
CA ASP A 131 -25.27 12.46 -12.95
C ASP A 131 -25.92 11.06 -13.04
N THR A 132 -25.18 10.08 -13.55
CA THR A 132 -25.62 8.70 -13.74
C THR A 132 -24.53 7.77 -13.24
N ILE A 133 -24.91 6.75 -12.48
CA ILE A 133 -24.03 5.69 -11.98
C ILE A 133 -24.36 4.34 -12.64
N THR A 134 -23.36 3.55 -13.00
CA THR A 134 -23.57 2.21 -13.60
C THR A 134 -23.27 1.08 -12.62
N ALA A 135 -23.78 -0.13 -12.93
CA ALA A 135 -23.49 -1.31 -12.13
C ALA A 135 -21.98 -1.63 -12.11
N GLU A 136 -21.29 -1.46 -13.25
CA GLU A 136 -19.84 -1.65 -13.35
C GLU A 136 -19.08 -0.69 -12.44
N GLU A 137 -19.52 0.58 -12.34
CA GLU A 137 -18.90 1.57 -11.45
C GLU A 137 -19.08 1.22 -9.98
N THR A 138 -20.21 0.62 -9.60
CA THR A 138 -20.42 0.13 -8.23
C THR A 138 -19.67 -1.17 -7.92
N ALA A 139 -19.34 -1.96 -8.94
CA ALA A 139 -18.68 -3.25 -8.78
C ALA A 139 -17.14 -3.14 -8.64
N ASP A 140 -16.54 -2.08 -9.18
CA ASP A 140 -15.08 -1.88 -9.18
C ASP A 140 -14.59 -1.25 -7.87
N THR A 141 -14.70 -1.99 -6.76
CA THR A 141 -14.26 -1.53 -5.42
C THR A 141 -12.79 -1.10 -5.40
N HIS A 142 -11.94 -1.72 -6.24
CA HIS A 142 -10.55 -1.32 -6.36
C HIS A 142 -10.43 0.13 -6.86
N LYS A 143 -11.06 0.47 -8.01
CA LYS A 143 -11.01 1.85 -8.52
C LYS A 143 -11.75 2.85 -7.63
N ILE A 144 -12.83 2.44 -6.97
CA ILE A 144 -13.59 3.30 -6.06
C ILE A 144 -12.73 3.77 -4.88
N PHE A 145 -11.78 2.96 -4.41
CA PHE A 145 -11.00 3.30 -3.22
C PHE A 145 -9.53 3.60 -3.50
N ALA A 146 -8.96 3.12 -4.61
CA ALA A 146 -7.54 3.31 -4.93
C ALA A 146 -7.11 4.79 -4.86
N ASN A 147 -7.93 5.71 -5.36
CA ASN A 147 -7.60 7.15 -5.37
C ASN A 147 -8.05 7.91 -4.12
N THR A 148 -8.59 7.22 -3.11
CA THR A 148 -8.97 7.87 -1.86
C THR A 148 -7.75 8.00 -0.96
N ARG A 149 -7.64 9.14 -0.27
CA ARG A 149 -6.52 9.46 0.64
C ARG A 149 -6.26 8.36 1.67
N PHE A 150 -7.33 7.75 2.19
CA PHE A 150 -7.30 6.61 3.10
C PHE A 150 -8.19 5.51 2.55
N ASN A 151 -7.61 4.63 1.74
CA ASN A 151 -8.31 3.57 1.03
C ASN A 151 -8.56 2.30 1.89
N GLY A 152 -8.00 2.28 3.11
CA GLY A 152 -8.19 1.25 4.12
C GLY A 152 -7.43 -0.04 3.86
N ASP A 153 -6.39 -0.05 3.05
CA ASP A 153 -5.53 -1.22 2.84
C ASP A 153 -4.41 -1.38 3.88
N GLY A 154 -4.24 -0.38 4.77
CA GLY A 154 -3.22 -0.39 5.82
C GLY A 154 -1.85 0.13 5.37
N ILE A 155 -1.72 0.61 4.14
CA ILE A 155 -0.52 1.24 3.61
C ILE A 155 -0.72 2.76 3.61
N VAL A 156 0.29 3.50 4.05
CA VAL A 156 0.25 4.97 4.12
C VAL A 156 1.31 5.55 3.20
N PRO A 157 0.94 5.93 1.96
CA PRO A 157 1.81 6.69 1.08
C PRO A 157 2.07 8.11 1.60
N ALA A 158 3.21 8.69 1.21
CA ALA A 158 3.53 10.08 1.57
C ALA A 158 2.47 11.08 1.04
N ALA A 159 1.87 10.79 -0.12
CA ALA A 159 0.80 11.59 -0.71
C ALA A 159 -0.49 11.63 0.12
N SER A 160 -0.66 10.72 1.08
CA SER A 160 -1.80 10.72 2.01
C SER A 160 -1.63 11.73 3.16
N ALA A 161 -0.46 12.33 3.32
CA ALA A 161 -0.22 13.41 4.28
C ALA A 161 -0.43 14.79 3.64
N GLU A 162 -1.06 15.71 4.38
CA GLU A 162 -1.24 17.12 3.94
C GLU A 162 -0.16 18.05 4.48
N ASP A 163 0.45 17.69 5.62
CA ASP A 163 1.52 18.45 6.24
C ASP A 163 2.87 18.06 5.61
N PRO A 164 3.63 19.02 5.04
CA PRO A 164 4.95 18.75 4.47
C PRO A 164 5.93 18.04 5.43
N VAL A 165 5.82 18.29 6.73
CA VAL A 165 6.66 17.61 7.74
C VAL A 165 6.33 16.12 7.81
N LEU A 166 5.04 15.78 7.81
CA LEU A 166 4.60 14.39 7.85
C LEU A 166 4.89 13.66 6.53
N VAL A 167 4.73 14.34 5.39
CA VAL A 167 5.16 13.82 4.08
C VAL A 167 6.63 13.42 4.14
N LYS A 168 7.49 14.33 4.63
CA LYS A 168 8.92 14.07 4.72
C LYS A 168 9.26 12.93 5.69
N ALA A 169 8.58 12.85 6.83
CA ALA A 169 8.74 11.77 7.78
C ALA A 169 8.42 10.40 7.15
N ILE A 170 7.35 10.30 6.35
CA ILE A 170 6.99 9.06 5.64
C ILE A 170 8.05 8.70 4.58
N GLU A 171 8.56 9.68 3.83
CA GLU A 171 9.64 9.46 2.86
C GLU A 171 10.93 8.96 3.54
N ASP A 172 11.29 9.53 4.70
CA ASP A 172 12.47 9.15 5.44
C ASP A 172 12.32 7.73 6.01
N LEU A 173 11.15 7.39 6.57
CA LEU A 173 10.76 6.03 6.95
C LEU A 173 10.97 5.05 5.78
N ILE A 174 10.43 5.37 4.60
CA ILE A 174 10.57 4.52 3.40
C ILE A 174 12.04 4.32 3.03
N SER A 175 12.86 5.36 3.13
CA SER A 175 14.29 5.28 2.82
C SER A 175 15.07 4.38 3.79
N CYS A 176 14.60 4.26 5.04
CA CYS A 176 15.25 3.48 6.09
C CYS A 176 14.84 2.00 6.05
N VAL A 177 13.54 1.72 6.01
CA VAL A 177 13.00 0.35 6.18
C VAL A 177 12.37 -0.24 4.91
N GLY A 178 12.33 0.53 3.81
CA GLY A 178 11.67 0.14 2.57
C GLY A 178 10.18 0.49 2.56
N SER A 179 9.46 -0.05 1.59
CA SER A 179 8.05 0.29 1.33
C SER A 179 7.19 -0.94 1.03
N ALA A 180 5.88 -0.74 1.13
CA ALA A 180 4.85 -1.62 0.61
C ALA A 180 4.01 -0.88 -0.43
N LEU A 181 3.40 -1.63 -1.35
CA LEU A 181 2.52 -1.06 -2.37
C LEU A 181 1.11 -0.87 -1.82
N ASP A 182 0.66 0.38 -1.87
CA ASP A 182 -0.72 0.78 -1.65
C ASP A 182 -1.61 0.32 -2.82
N ARG A 183 -2.92 0.25 -2.61
CA ARG A 183 -3.93 -0.10 -3.62
C ARG A 183 -3.95 0.87 -4.81
N SER A 184 -3.47 2.09 -4.64
CA SER A 184 -3.19 3.05 -5.73
C SER A 184 -1.99 2.67 -6.59
N GLY A 185 -1.11 1.79 -6.10
CA GLY A 185 0.19 1.48 -6.67
C GLY A 185 1.33 2.38 -6.16
N ALA A 186 1.02 3.36 -5.30
CA ALA A 186 2.04 4.19 -4.65
C ALA A 186 2.81 3.41 -3.58
N GLU A 187 4.07 3.78 -3.37
CA GLU A 187 4.87 3.26 -2.25
C GLU A 187 4.46 3.96 -0.95
N GLY A 188 4.33 3.17 0.11
CA GLY A 188 3.98 3.66 1.43
C GLY A 188 4.50 2.77 2.55
N ILE A 189 4.13 3.14 3.78
CA ILE A 189 4.52 2.42 5.00
C ILE A 189 3.33 1.63 5.54
N SER A 190 3.56 0.36 5.86
CA SER A 190 2.61 -0.46 6.62
C SER A 190 2.85 -0.31 8.13
N GLN A 191 1.92 -0.82 8.95
CA GLN A 191 2.11 -0.85 10.40
C GLN A 191 3.38 -1.59 10.79
N GLU A 192 3.67 -2.73 10.15
CA GLU A 192 4.84 -3.56 10.44
C GLU A 192 6.15 -2.82 10.13
N LEU A 193 6.21 -2.08 9.02
CA LEU A 193 7.36 -1.26 8.66
C LEU A 193 7.55 -0.08 9.62
N ALA A 194 6.45 0.56 10.03
CA ALA A 194 6.50 1.62 11.04
C ALA A 194 7.02 1.10 12.38
N ASP A 195 6.49 -0.03 12.84
CA ASP A 195 6.91 -0.68 14.10
C ASP A 195 8.39 -1.08 14.04
N GLN A 196 8.85 -1.61 12.91
CA GLN A 196 10.25 -1.93 12.69
C GLN A 196 11.13 -0.67 12.81
N PHE A 197 10.76 0.42 12.13
CA PHE A 197 11.52 1.66 12.17
C PHE A 197 11.65 2.19 13.59
N PHE A 198 10.55 2.27 14.35
CA PHE A 198 10.62 2.80 15.71
C PHE A 198 11.41 1.88 16.64
N ALA A 199 11.29 0.56 16.49
CA ALA A 199 12.11 -0.37 17.25
C ALA A 199 13.61 -0.23 16.94
N GLU A 200 13.98 -0.04 15.68
CA GLU A 200 15.38 0.18 15.27
C GLU A 200 15.90 1.56 15.68
N ALA A 201 15.06 2.60 15.61
CA ALA A 201 15.38 3.94 16.06
C ALA A 201 15.63 3.99 17.58
N ASP A 202 14.77 3.34 18.37
CA ASP A 202 14.95 3.20 19.82
C ASP A 202 16.24 2.42 20.15
N ALA A 203 16.53 1.35 19.40
CA ALA A 203 17.76 0.60 19.59
C ALA A 203 19.02 1.43 19.26
N TYR A 204 18.96 2.24 18.21
CA TYR A 204 20.03 3.15 17.82
C TYR A 204 20.25 4.26 18.86
N GLU A 205 19.17 4.87 19.35
CA GLU A 205 19.22 5.90 20.39
C GLU A 205 19.78 5.35 21.70
N ALA A 206 19.34 4.16 22.12
CA ALA A 206 19.89 3.47 23.29
C ALA A 206 21.38 3.18 23.15
N TRP A 207 21.82 2.69 21.98
CA TRP A 207 23.24 2.45 21.71
C TRP A 207 24.07 3.75 21.75
N TRP A 208 23.55 4.84 21.19
CA TRP A 208 24.21 6.14 21.25
C TRP A 208 24.28 6.70 22.67
N ALA A 209 23.20 6.54 23.46
CA ALA A 209 23.15 6.96 24.85
C ALA A 209 24.21 6.25 25.73
N GLU A 210 24.53 4.98 25.44
CA GLU A 210 25.66 4.30 26.09
C GLU A 210 27.00 5.00 25.81
N ALA A 211 27.22 5.44 24.55
CA ALA A 211 28.42 6.17 24.17
C ALA A 211 28.52 7.54 24.85
N GLU A 212 27.39 8.23 25.02
CA GLU A 212 27.34 9.52 25.73
C GLU A 212 27.55 9.36 27.23
N ALA A 213 27.02 8.29 27.84
CA ALA A 213 27.17 8.01 29.27
C ALA A 213 28.62 7.71 29.67
N ASP A 214 29.40 7.09 28.78
CA ASP A 214 30.84 6.84 28.96
C ASP A 214 31.68 7.57 27.90
N ALA A 215 31.34 8.83 27.64
CA ALA A 215 31.99 9.65 26.60
C ALA A 215 33.51 9.75 26.79
N ALA A 216 34.01 9.75 28.03
CA ALA A 216 35.45 9.83 28.28
C ALA A 216 36.24 8.62 27.76
N SER A 217 35.63 7.42 27.77
CA SER A 217 36.26 6.19 27.27
C SER A 217 35.89 5.89 25.82
N ILE A 218 34.63 6.09 25.44
CA ILE A 218 34.09 5.70 24.13
C ILE A 218 34.28 6.81 23.09
N LEU A 219 34.15 8.07 23.50
CA LEU A 219 34.29 9.27 22.67
C LEU A 219 35.49 10.12 23.12
N PRO A 220 36.73 9.58 23.14
CA PRO A 220 37.90 10.26 23.71
C PRO A 220 38.25 11.60 23.05
N LEU A 221 37.70 11.88 21.86
CA LEU A 221 37.86 13.13 21.12
C LEU A 221 36.51 13.86 20.91
N GLY A 222 35.46 13.50 21.67
CA GLY A 222 34.10 14.03 21.49
C GLY A 222 33.57 13.82 20.08
N ASP A 223 32.99 14.87 19.49
CA ASP A 223 32.47 14.88 18.11
C ASP A 223 33.53 14.51 17.05
N ALA A 224 34.81 14.73 17.34
CA ALA A 224 35.90 14.38 16.43
C ALA A 224 36.26 12.89 16.46
N THR A 225 35.74 12.11 17.42
CA THR A 225 36.08 10.69 17.61
C THR A 225 35.79 9.87 16.36
N GLU A 226 34.60 10.02 15.76
CA GLU A 226 34.24 9.25 14.58
C GLU A 226 35.17 9.56 13.39
N THR A 227 35.47 10.84 13.18
CA THR A 227 36.39 11.28 12.11
C THR A 227 37.80 10.73 12.33
N ALA A 228 38.30 10.78 13.58
CA ALA A 228 39.61 10.24 13.93
C ALA A 228 39.65 8.70 13.79
N ALA A 229 38.60 8.00 14.18
CA ALA A 229 38.48 6.55 14.04
C ALA A 229 38.46 6.13 12.56
N LYS A 230 37.77 6.87 11.69
CA LYS A 230 37.79 6.68 10.23
C LYS A 230 39.20 6.91 9.67
N ALA A 231 39.87 8.00 10.07
CA ALA A 231 41.24 8.29 9.64
C ALA A 231 42.22 7.20 10.09
N PHE A 232 42.15 6.75 11.34
CA PHE A 232 42.94 5.65 11.86
C PHE A 232 42.66 4.35 11.09
N SER A 233 41.40 4.00 10.88
CA SER A 233 41.00 2.78 10.15
C SER A 233 41.56 2.76 8.72
N ALA A 234 41.61 3.91 8.05
CA ALA A 234 42.17 4.04 6.72
C ALA A 234 43.68 3.73 6.66
N VAL A 235 44.44 4.00 7.72
CA VAL A 235 45.90 3.75 7.78
C VAL A 235 46.29 2.53 8.62
N LYS A 236 45.32 1.93 9.33
CA LYS A 236 45.53 0.81 10.27
C LYS A 236 46.36 -0.31 9.66
N GLY A 237 46.02 -0.74 8.44
CA GLY A 237 46.75 -1.81 7.76
C GLY A 237 48.24 -1.50 7.53
N LYS A 238 48.59 -0.23 7.25
CA LYS A 238 49.98 0.20 7.07
C LYS A 238 50.74 0.26 8.40
N ILE A 239 50.05 0.65 9.47
CA ILE A 239 50.61 0.67 10.84
C ILE A 239 50.88 -0.77 11.30
N ASP A 240 49.92 -1.67 11.12
CA ASP A 240 50.05 -3.08 11.48
C ASP A 240 51.16 -3.77 10.67
N ASP A 241 51.25 -3.51 9.36
CA ASP A 241 52.35 -4.02 8.50
C ASP A 241 53.72 -3.55 9.01
N TYR A 242 53.86 -2.25 9.34
CA TYR A 242 55.10 -1.72 9.88
C TYR A 242 55.54 -2.44 11.16
N PHE A 243 54.66 -2.57 12.16
CA PHE A 243 55.00 -3.22 13.42
C PHE A 243 55.23 -4.73 13.25
N THR A 244 54.50 -5.39 12.34
CA THR A 244 54.73 -6.79 12.00
C THR A 244 56.13 -7.00 11.41
N ARG A 245 56.54 -6.12 10.48
CA ARG A 245 57.89 -6.15 9.89
C ARG A 245 58.98 -5.86 10.92
N ALA A 246 58.76 -4.89 11.81
CA ALA A 246 59.68 -4.59 12.90
C ALA A 246 59.85 -5.78 13.84
N ALA A 247 58.77 -6.46 14.21
CA ALA A 247 58.81 -7.68 15.01
C ALA A 247 59.57 -8.82 14.31
N LEU A 248 59.40 -8.99 12.99
CA LEU A 248 60.15 -10.00 12.23
C LEU A 248 61.65 -9.68 12.17
N ALA A 249 62.00 -8.40 12.04
CA ALA A 249 63.39 -7.94 12.10
C ALA A 249 64.01 -8.12 13.49
N SER A 250 63.24 -7.95 14.57
CA SER A 250 63.68 -8.29 15.94
C SER A 250 63.88 -9.79 16.13
N PHE A 251 63.06 -10.63 15.49
CA PHE A 251 63.17 -12.09 15.57
C PHE A 251 64.40 -12.64 14.83
N ASP A 252 64.62 -12.21 13.58
CA ASP A 252 65.83 -12.52 12.81
C ASP A 252 66.37 -11.24 12.16
N VAL A 253 67.52 -10.77 12.63
CA VAL A 253 68.16 -9.55 12.13
C VAL A 253 68.39 -9.56 10.62
N ARG A 254 68.52 -10.76 10.01
CA ARG A 254 68.68 -10.91 8.56
C ARG A 254 67.43 -10.52 7.78
N ALA A 255 66.25 -10.51 8.41
CA ALA A 255 65.00 -10.08 7.79
C ALA A 255 64.91 -8.55 7.64
N ALA A 256 65.69 -7.76 8.38
CA ALA A 256 65.59 -6.29 8.33
C ALA A 256 65.86 -5.71 6.93
N ASN A 257 66.89 -6.20 6.23
CA ASN A 257 67.25 -5.72 4.89
C ASN A 257 66.16 -5.99 3.84
N PRO A 258 65.68 -7.23 3.63
CA PRO A 258 64.66 -7.52 2.60
C PRO A 258 63.28 -6.91 2.90
N LEU A 259 63.01 -6.47 4.13
CA LEU A 259 61.75 -5.82 4.50
C LEU A 259 61.74 -4.30 4.25
N ASN A 260 62.90 -3.72 3.90
CA ASN A 260 63.03 -2.33 3.48
C ASN A 260 63.16 -2.23 1.94
N PRO A 261 62.81 -1.08 1.34
CA PRO A 261 63.01 -0.85 -0.09
C PRO A 261 64.47 -1.01 -0.51
N THR A 262 64.69 -1.70 -1.62
CA THR A 262 65.99 -1.92 -2.24
C THR A 262 66.39 -0.74 -3.13
N GLU A 263 67.65 -0.69 -3.55
CA GLU A 263 68.12 0.30 -4.54
C GLU A 263 67.34 0.21 -5.87
N ALA A 264 66.90 -0.98 -6.25
CA ALA A 264 66.05 -1.19 -7.42
C ALA A 264 64.66 -0.57 -7.24
N ASP A 265 64.06 -0.67 -6.05
CA ASP A 265 62.76 -0.05 -5.74
C ASP A 265 62.84 1.48 -5.82
N TYR A 266 63.93 2.07 -5.29
CA TYR A 266 64.18 3.50 -5.41
C TYR A 266 64.46 3.94 -6.85
N SER A 267 65.19 3.13 -7.62
CA SER A 267 65.45 3.41 -9.04
C SER A 267 64.17 3.39 -9.86
N ALA A 268 63.25 2.46 -9.58
CA ALA A 268 61.93 2.40 -10.21
C ALA A 268 61.05 3.60 -9.85
N LEU A 269 61.16 4.09 -8.60
CA LEU A 269 60.46 5.28 -8.15
C LEU A 269 60.99 6.56 -8.81
N ALA A 270 62.32 6.69 -8.94
CA ALA A 270 62.97 7.86 -9.53
C ALA A 270 62.66 8.07 -11.03
N ALA A 271 62.21 7.02 -11.72
CA ALA A 271 61.77 7.07 -13.11
C ALA A 271 60.37 7.67 -13.30
N GLN A 272 59.67 8.00 -12.20
CA GLN A 272 58.30 8.52 -12.20
C GLN A 272 58.22 9.87 -11.49
N GLU A 273 57.13 10.61 -11.70
CA GLU A 273 56.83 11.79 -10.89
C GLU A 273 56.45 11.35 -9.46
N ILE A 274 57.19 11.87 -8.47
CA ILE A 274 57.03 11.50 -7.07
C ILE A 274 56.11 12.50 -6.38
N SER A 275 54.97 12.02 -5.89
CA SER A 275 54.00 12.79 -5.13
C SER A 275 53.47 11.97 -3.94
N SER A 276 52.71 12.62 -3.05
CA SER A 276 52.03 11.95 -1.94
C SER A 276 51.00 10.91 -2.40
N GLY A 277 50.57 10.94 -3.67
CA GLY A 277 49.63 9.97 -4.26
C GLY A 277 50.30 8.84 -5.04
N THR A 278 51.64 8.81 -5.14
CA THR A 278 52.33 7.78 -5.94
C THR A 278 52.19 6.41 -5.28
N ALA A 279 51.52 5.46 -5.97
CA ALA A 279 51.19 4.14 -5.42
C ALA A 279 52.41 3.35 -4.93
N LEU A 280 53.57 3.49 -5.60
CA LEU A 280 54.82 2.87 -5.17
C LEU A 280 55.32 3.43 -3.82
N VAL A 281 55.16 4.73 -3.58
CA VAL A 281 55.50 5.34 -2.28
C VAL A 281 54.55 4.83 -1.19
N ALA A 282 53.25 4.75 -1.49
CA ALA A 282 52.26 4.20 -0.55
C ALA A 282 52.50 2.70 -0.22
N ALA A 283 53.14 1.95 -1.13
CA ALA A 283 53.50 0.56 -0.90
C ALA A 283 54.68 0.38 0.08
N PHE A 284 55.57 1.37 0.20
CA PHE A 284 56.71 1.29 1.12
C PHE A 284 56.28 1.29 2.60
N PRO A 285 57.07 0.68 3.50
CA PRO A 285 56.82 0.76 4.93
C PRO A 285 56.70 2.22 5.41
N LEU A 286 55.86 2.47 6.41
CA LEU A 286 55.62 3.82 6.93
C LEU A 286 56.89 4.51 7.46
N ALA A 287 57.83 3.71 7.96
CA ALA A 287 59.16 4.14 8.32
C ALA A 287 60.15 3.00 8.06
N ARG A 288 61.45 3.29 8.16
CA ARG A 288 62.50 2.28 8.03
C ARG A 288 62.29 1.15 9.04
N ILE A 289 62.31 -0.09 8.56
CA ILE A 289 62.15 -1.29 9.38
C ILE A 289 63.47 -1.58 10.10
N GLU A 290 63.44 -1.48 11.43
CA GLU A 290 64.53 -1.82 12.34
C GLU A 290 63.94 -2.48 13.60
N PRO A 291 64.70 -3.35 14.29
CA PRO A 291 64.27 -3.97 15.56
C PRO A 291 63.85 -2.92 16.59
N GLU A 292 62.70 -3.14 17.26
CA GLU A 292 62.19 -2.32 18.38
C GLU A 292 62.02 -0.81 18.07
N ARG A 293 61.97 -0.42 16.79
CA ARG A 293 61.87 0.99 16.41
C ARG A 293 60.46 1.53 16.53
N ALA A 294 60.29 2.61 17.29
CA ALA A 294 59.04 3.36 17.35
C ALA A 294 58.69 3.99 15.98
N LEU A 295 57.39 3.97 15.63
CA LEU A 295 56.88 4.65 14.44
C LEU A 295 56.88 6.17 14.69
N PRO A 296 57.57 6.98 13.88
CA PRO A 296 57.63 8.42 14.06
C PRO A 296 56.34 9.07 13.52
N LEU A 297 55.41 9.38 14.43
CA LEU A 297 54.12 10.04 14.12
C LEU A 297 54.09 11.54 14.50
N ALA A 298 55.27 12.19 14.48
CA ALA A 298 55.44 13.60 14.87
C ALA A 298 54.97 14.57 13.77
#